data_AF-A0A8B7DYZ6-F1
#
_entry.id   AF-A0A8B7DYZ6-F1
#
_cell.length_a   1.000
_cell.length_b   1.000
_cell.length_c   1.000
_cell.angle_alpha   90.00
_cell.angle_beta   90.00
_cell.angle_gamma   90.00
#
_symmetry.space_group_name_H-M   'P 1'
#
loop_
_entity.id
_entity.type
_entity.pdbx_description
1 polymer ?
#
loop_
_entity_poly.entity_id
_entity_poly.type
_entity_poly.pdbx_seq_one_letter_code
_entity_poly.pdbx_strand_id
1 'polypeptide(L)'
;MYKNMVRSSRRPQSLLSNSFQSDRKKQKISDLADNPLCVLVTKCGFIFSDNINQPNELGVDQIMFQKDLSKALKNINEELKSNLINGLMDLWKDHKRFCFSLLPTISADICVNSSRGKQQESFVRLLLGISYLQTPVAIALLEKLPEISIDEEMIKTAEELGDINLHQRMVDQLRWLDKIYDSKVLVEKVFEIISISDVNAQREIILCVPDFMDESNHDEVVGNLHQLLCSNSQLTSSLMEAFSCINLKTNLLEQVRDSAIKILDSADISNIAGIVKFLQQSLNDKSVHQIVAKIREKVDFNSSSLRYTPAHRTKEEN
;
A
#
# COMPACT_ATOMS: atom_id res chain seq x y z
N MET A 1 -73.36 -4.64 -40.95
CA MET A 1 -72.35 -4.62 -42.04
C MET A 1 -70.98 -4.62 -41.38
N TYR A 2 -70.29 -5.77 -41.38
CA TYR A 2 -69.03 -6.03 -42.14
C TYR A 2 -67.85 -5.18 -41.61
N LYS A 3 -66.65 -5.66 -41.25
CA LYS A 3 -65.86 -6.88 -41.56
C LYS A 3 -64.64 -6.86 -40.60
N ASN A 4 -64.34 -7.95 -39.88
CA ASN A 4 -63.20 -8.87 -40.09
C ASN A 4 -61.86 -8.21 -40.48
N MET A 5 -60.80 -8.35 -39.66
CA MET A 5 -59.79 -9.45 -39.67
C MET A 5 -58.79 -9.23 -40.84
N VAL A 6 -57.48 -9.08 -40.63
CA VAL A 6 -56.48 -10.17 -40.72
C VAL A 6 -55.04 -9.66 -40.41
N ARG A 7 -54.41 -10.33 -39.44
CA ARG A 7 -53.01 -10.85 -39.32
C ARG A 7 -51.77 -9.98 -39.60
N SER A 8 -50.92 -9.89 -38.56
CA SER A 8 -49.58 -10.52 -38.40
C SER A 8 -48.72 -9.59 -37.51
N SER A 9 -48.08 -10.04 -36.44
CA SER A 9 -46.79 -10.69 -36.54
C SER A 9 -46.35 -11.26 -35.16
N ARG A 10 -46.04 -12.56 -35.18
CA ARG A 10 -44.98 -13.28 -34.45
C ARG A 10 -44.57 -12.78 -33.05
N ARG A 11 -44.89 -13.59 -32.03
CA ARG A 11 -43.93 -13.86 -30.94
C ARG A 11 -42.68 -14.52 -31.54
N PRO A 12 -41.50 -14.15 -31.04
CA PRO A 12 -40.58 -15.19 -30.61
C PRO A 12 -40.15 -14.97 -29.15
N GLN A 13 -39.94 -16.11 -28.50
CA GLN A 13 -39.30 -16.25 -27.20
C GLN A 13 -37.94 -15.54 -27.17
N SER A 14 -37.67 -14.80 -26.09
CA SER A 14 -36.30 -14.58 -25.60
C SER A 14 -36.19 -15.16 -24.19
N LEU A 15 -36.31 -16.48 -24.11
CA LEU A 15 -35.54 -17.24 -23.14
C LEU A 15 -34.08 -17.18 -23.62
N LEU A 16 -33.16 -16.91 -22.69
CA LEU A 16 -31.68 -16.95 -22.79
C LEU A 16 -31.02 -15.57 -22.60
N SER A 17 -30.85 -15.16 -21.34
CA SER A 17 -29.65 -14.41 -20.90
C SER A 17 -29.45 -14.30 -19.37
N ASN A 18 -30.12 -15.12 -18.54
CA ASN A 18 -29.94 -15.08 -17.07
C ASN A 18 -29.16 -16.26 -16.46
N SER A 19 -28.69 -17.23 -17.26
CA SER A 19 -27.92 -18.37 -16.73
C SER A 19 -26.44 -18.03 -16.49
N PHE A 20 -25.80 -17.25 -17.36
CA PHE A 20 -24.35 -17.00 -17.26
C PHE A 20 -23.91 -16.11 -16.07
N GLN A 21 -24.76 -15.22 -15.57
CA GLN A 21 -24.45 -14.39 -14.39
C GLN A 21 -24.79 -15.07 -13.06
N SER A 22 -25.76 -15.99 -13.04
CA SER A 22 -26.14 -16.71 -11.81
C SER A 22 -25.18 -17.86 -11.50
N ASP A 23 -24.63 -18.50 -12.55
CA ASP A 23 -23.63 -19.56 -12.38
C ASP A 23 -22.28 -18.99 -11.90
N ARG A 24 -21.78 -17.87 -12.46
CA ARG A 24 -20.56 -17.21 -11.93
C ARG A 24 -20.70 -16.70 -10.48
N LYS A 25 -21.90 -16.23 -10.08
CA LYS A 25 -22.17 -15.77 -8.71
C LYS A 25 -22.27 -16.93 -7.71
N LYS A 26 -22.90 -18.04 -8.08
CA LYS A 26 -22.95 -19.24 -7.23
C LYS A 26 -21.58 -19.93 -7.12
N GLN A 27 -20.82 -19.94 -8.20
CA GLN A 27 -19.47 -20.52 -8.24
C GLN A 27 -18.48 -19.72 -7.37
N LYS A 28 -18.54 -18.38 -7.38
CA LYS A 28 -17.69 -17.55 -6.48
C LYS A 28 -17.99 -17.70 -4.98
N ILE A 29 -19.19 -18.14 -4.59
CA ILE A 29 -19.55 -18.37 -3.18
C ILE A 29 -19.13 -19.77 -2.74
N SER A 30 -19.20 -20.78 -3.63
CA SER A 30 -18.68 -22.13 -3.32
C SER A 30 -17.17 -22.12 -3.09
N ASP A 31 -16.42 -21.36 -3.89
CA ASP A 31 -14.96 -21.30 -3.79
C ASP A 31 -14.48 -20.70 -2.44
N LEU A 32 -15.32 -19.86 -1.81
CA LEU A 32 -15.04 -19.30 -0.48
C LEU A 32 -15.38 -20.25 0.67
N ALA A 33 -16.38 -21.09 0.48
CA ALA A 33 -16.77 -22.08 1.48
C ALA A 33 -15.71 -23.19 1.60
N ASP A 34 -14.93 -23.42 0.55
CA ASP A 34 -13.84 -24.41 0.52
C ASP A 34 -12.51 -23.86 1.06
N ASN A 35 -12.35 -22.54 1.13
CA ASN A 35 -11.13 -21.92 1.63
C ASN A 35 -11.06 -21.96 3.17
N PRO A 36 -10.06 -22.64 3.77
CA PRO A 36 -9.98 -22.84 5.22
C PRO A 36 -9.87 -21.53 6.00
N LEU A 37 -9.21 -20.51 5.43
CA LEU A 37 -9.12 -19.19 6.03
C LEU A 37 -10.50 -18.54 6.07
N CYS A 38 -11.21 -18.54 4.94
CA CYS A 38 -12.54 -17.91 4.83
C CYS A 38 -13.53 -18.52 5.83
N VAL A 39 -13.54 -19.85 5.96
CA VAL A 39 -14.37 -20.55 6.95
C VAL A 39 -14.04 -20.12 8.38
N LEU A 40 -12.76 -19.99 8.69
CA LEU A 40 -12.30 -19.65 10.04
C LEU A 40 -12.58 -18.19 10.40
N VAL A 41 -12.33 -17.23 9.50
CA VAL A 41 -12.63 -15.82 9.76
C VAL A 41 -14.13 -15.54 9.79
N THR A 42 -14.92 -16.27 9.00
CA THR A 42 -16.39 -16.17 9.03
C THR A 42 -16.95 -16.66 10.37
N LYS A 43 -16.40 -17.74 10.93
CA LYS A 43 -16.73 -18.21 12.29
C LYS A 43 -16.40 -17.18 13.37
N CYS A 44 -15.42 -16.31 13.13
CA CYS A 44 -15.02 -15.25 14.04
C CYS A 44 -15.81 -13.94 13.83
N GLY A 45 -16.76 -13.91 12.90
CA GLY A 45 -17.64 -12.76 12.66
C GLY A 45 -17.22 -11.84 11.50
N PHE A 46 -16.29 -12.27 10.64
CA PHE A 46 -16.00 -11.57 9.39
C PHE A 46 -17.00 -11.94 8.30
N ILE A 47 -17.49 -10.96 7.55
CA ILE A 47 -18.46 -11.16 6.47
C ILE A 47 -17.82 -10.64 5.19
N PHE A 48 -17.50 -11.55 4.27
CA PHE A 48 -17.05 -11.18 2.94
C PHE A 48 -18.23 -10.60 2.15
N SER A 49 -18.03 -9.46 1.51
CA SER A 49 -19.06 -8.88 0.65
C SER A 49 -19.20 -9.71 -0.63
N ASP A 50 -20.42 -10.16 -0.92
CA ASP A 50 -20.75 -10.89 -2.15
C ASP A 50 -20.90 -9.95 -3.35
N ASN A 51 -21.11 -8.66 -3.10
CA ASN A 51 -21.20 -7.64 -4.13
C ASN A 51 -19.84 -6.97 -4.30
N ILE A 52 -19.27 -7.10 -5.50
CA ILE A 52 -17.99 -6.54 -5.95
C ILE A 52 -17.89 -5.01 -5.76
N ASN A 53 -18.96 -4.31 -5.41
CA ASN A 53 -18.93 -2.86 -5.17
C ASN A 53 -19.18 -2.48 -3.69
N GLN A 54 -19.13 -3.44 -2.78
CA GLN A 54 -19.32 -3.20 -1.35
C GLN A 54 -18.09 -3.64 -0.55
N PRO A 55 -17.67 -2.85 0.45
CA PRO A 55 -16.58 -3.24 1.33
C PRO A 55 -16.99 -4.43 2.20
N ASN A 56 -15.98 -5.14 2.72
CA ASN A 56 -16.21 -6.22 3.67
C ASN A 56 -16.87 -5.71 4.96
N GLU A 57 -17.64 -6.58 5.60
CA GLU A 57 -18.36 -6.24 6.83
C GLU A 57 -17.77 -6.98 8.03
N LEU A 58 -17.74 -6.33 9.19
CA LEU A 58 -17.45 -6.97 10.46
C LEU A 58 -18.73 -7.06 11.29
N GLY A 59 -19.17 -8.29 11.55
CA GLY A 59 -20.35 -8.59 12.37
C GLY A 59 -20.12 -8.43 13.88
N VAL A 60 -18.86 -8.26 14.29
CA VAL A 60 -18.42 -8.12 15.69
C VAL A 60 -17.50 -6.89 15.84
N ASP A 61 -17.17 -6.52 17.07
CA ASP A 61 -16.13 -5.51 17.31
C ASP A 61 -14.74 -6.02 16.86
N GLN A 62 -13.91 -5.13 16.31
CA GLN A 62 -12.55 -5.45 15.85
C GLN A 62 -11.71 -6.21 16.88
N ILE A 63 -11.75 -5.79 18.16
CA ILE A 63 -10.97 -6.42 19.22
C ILE A 63 -11.51 -7.83 19.50
N MET A 64 -12.84 -8.00 19.45
CA MET A 64 -13.47 -9.32 19.61
C MET A 64 -13.05 -10.25 18.48
N PHE A 65 -13.10 -9.78 17.22
CA PHE A 65 -12.64 -10.53 16.06
C PHE A 65 -11.19 -11.00 16.24
N GLN A 66 -10.26 -10.07 16.51
CA GLN A 66 -8.84 -10.42 16.68
C GLN A 66 -8.60 -11.35 17.86
N LYS A 67 -9.35 -11.18 18.96
CA LYS A 67 -9.24 -12.04 20.15
C LYS A 67 -9.75 -13.45 19.87
N ASP A 68 -10.88 -13.59 19.21
CA ASP A 68 -11.48 -14.89 18.92
C ASP A 68 -10.71 -15.63 17.84
N LEU A 69 -10.25 -14.91 16.82
CA LEU A 69 -9.34 -15.46 15.82
C LEU A 69 -8.01 -15.89 16.47
N SER A 70 -7.41 -15.07 17.33
CA SER A 70 -6.19 -15.45 18.06
C SER A 70 -6.40 -16.70 18.93
N LYS A 71 -7.56 -16.86 19.59
CA LYS A 71 -7.87 -18.08 20.35
C LYS A 71 -8.02 -19.29 19.44
N ALA A 72 -8.68 -19.15 18.29
CA ALA A 72 -8.83 -20.22 17.33
C ALA A 72 -7.46 -20.70 16.82
N LEU A 73 -6.51 -19.78 16.63
CA LEU A 73 -5.17 -20.05 16.12
C LEU A 73 -4.18 -20.62 17.16
N LYS A 74 -4.40 -20.40 18.47
CA LYS A 74 -3.46 -20.82 19.53
C LYS A 74 -3.18 -22.33 19.59
N ASN A 75 -4.13 -23.15 19.12
CA ASN A 75 -4.05 -24.61 19.21
C ASN A 75 -3.82 -25.28 17.84
N ILE A 76 -3.41 -24.52 16.83
CA ILE A 76 -3.29 -25.00 15.45
C ILE A 76 -1.88 -25.52 15.17
N ASN A 77 -1.78 -26.62 14.40
CA ASN A 77 -0.51 -27.20 13.94
C ASN A 77 0.14 -26.36 12.82
N GLU A 78 1.45 -26.52 12.59
CA GLU A 78 2.18 -25.77 11.54
C GLU A 78 1.59 -25.99 10.13
N GLU A 79 1.09 -27.19 9.84
CA GLU A 79 0.48 -27.53 8.55
C GLU A 79 -0.76 -26.67 8.24
N LEU A 80 -1.64 -26.48 9.23
CA LEU A 80 -2.79 -25.60 9.07
C LEU A 80 -2.38 -24.13 8.96
N LYS A 81 -1.24 -23.71 9.53
CA LYS A 81 -0.74 -22.34 9.34
C LYS A 81 -0.37 -22.09 7.88
N SER A 82 0.39 -22.99 7.26
CA SER A 82 0.69 -22.92 5.83
C SER A 82 -0.60 -22.92 5.00
N ASN A 83 -1.59 -23.73 5.38
CA ASN A 83 -2.88 -23.75 4.69
C ASN A 83 -3.67 -22.44 4.83
N LEU A 84 -3.55 -21.72 5.94
CA LEU A 84 -4.19 -20.41 6.12
C LEU A 84 -3.55 -19.34 5.24
N ILE A 85 -2.22 -19.32 5.15
CA ILE A 85 -1.51 -18.38 4.27
C ILE A 85 -1.75 -18.72 2.80
N ASN A 86 -1.73 -19.99 2.43
CA ASN A 86 -2.11 -20.43 1.08
C ASN A 86 -3.56 -20.02 0.77
N GLY A 87 -4.48 -20.18 1.71
CA GLY A 87 -5.86 -19.70 1.58
C GLY A 87 -5.95 -18.19 1.39
N LEU A 88 -5.11 -17.39 2.08
CA LEU A 88 -5.03 -15.94 1.85
C LEU A 88 -4.54 -15.63 0.43
N MET A 89 -3.48 -16.31 -0.02
CA MET A 89 -2.92 -16.12 -1.36
C MET A 89 -3.91 -16.54 -2.45
N ASP A 90 -4.68 -17.60 -2.23
CA ASP A 90 -5.77 -18.02 -3.12
C ASP A 90 -6.90 -16.99 -3.16
N LEU A 91 -7.24 -16.36 -2.03
CA LEU A 91 -8.21 -15.28 -1.98
C LEU A 91 -7.73 -14.06 -2.79
N TRP A 92 -6.44 -13.75 -2.74
CA TRP A 92 -5.82 -12.63 -3.43
C TRP A 92 -5.64 -12.83 -4.93
N LYS A 93 -5.87 -14.03 -5.47
CA LYS A 93 -5.93 -14.26 -6.92
C LYS A 93 -7.08 -13.51 -7.59
N ASP A 94 -8.15 -13.20 -6.85
CA ASP A 94 -9.21 -12.32 -7.35
C ASP A 94 -8.84 -10.86 -7.01
N HIS A 95 -8.44 -10.10 -8.03
CA HIS A 95 -8.00 -8.70 -7.91
C HIS A 95 -8.99 -7.82 -7.13
N LYS A 96 -10.29 -8.03 -7.32
CA LYS A 96 -11.33 -7.25 -6.63
C LYS A 96 -11.33 -7.59 -5.14
N ARG A 97 -11.24 -8.88 -4.79
CA ARG A 97 -11.16 -9.32 -3.40
C ARG A 97 -9.87 -8.84 -2.73
N PHE A 98 -8.76 -8.83 -3.45
CA PHE A 98 -7.52 -8.25 -2.96
C PHE A 98 -7.69 -6.77 -2.62
N CYS A 99 -8.20 -5.94 -3.55
CA CYS A 99 -8.50 -4.53 -3.27
C CYS A 99 -9.42 -4.35 -2.04
N PHE A 100 -10.52 -5.11 -1.94
CA PHE A 100 -11.42 -5.01 -0.78
C PHE A 100 -10.79 -5.50 0.53
N SER A 101 -9.79 -6.38 0.47
CA SER A 101 -9.04 -6.79 1.66
C SER A 101 -8.20 -5.65 2.24
N LEU A 102 -7.79 -4.69 1.40
CA LEU A 102 -7.01 -3.51 1.79
C LEU A 102 -7.89 -2.32 2.22
N LEU A 103 -9.19 -2.35 1.91
CA LEU A 103 -10.12 -1.28 2.25
C LEU A 103 -10.67 -1.42 3.68
N PRO A 104 -10.98 -0.31 4.37
CA PRO A 104 -11.66 -0.32 5.67
C PRO A 104 -12.95 -1.16 5.63
N THR A 105 -13.18 -1.98 6.65
CA THR A 105 -14.44 -2.72 6.77
C THR A 105 -15.56 -1.83 7.32
N ILE A 106 -16.81 -2.20 7.02
CA ILE A 106 -18.00 -1.58 7.62
C ILE A 106 -18.43 -2.41 8.82
N SER A 107 -18.73 -1.74 9.93
CA SER A 107 -19.38 -2.40 11.07
C SER A 107 -20.82 -2.73 10.73
N ALA A 108 -21.22 -3.99 10.92
CA ALA A 108 -22.64 -4.36 10.82
C ALA A 108 -23.47 -3.52 11.80
N ASP A 109 -24.76 -3.28 11.49
CA ASP A 109 -25.63 -2.36 12.25
C ASP A 109 -25.71 -2.69 13.76
N ILE A 110 -25.49 -3.95 14.13
CA ILE A 110 -25.46 -4.45 15.52
C ILE A 110 -24.28 -3.85 16.32
N CYS A 111 -23.19 -3.46 15.65
CA CYS A 111 -21.97 -2.90 16.24
C CYS A 111 -21.88 -1.37 16.10
N VAL A 112 -22.93 -0.67 15.64
CA VAL A 112 -22.95 0.80 15.46
C VAL A 112 -22.81 1.55 16.79
N ASN A 113 -23.07 0.89 17.92
CA ASN A 113 -22.83 1.42 19.26
C ASN A 113 -21.39 1.21 19.77
N SER A 114 -20.50 0.61 18.97
CA SER A 114 -19.08 0.52 19.32
C SER A 114 -18.46 1.92 19.29
N SER A 115 -17.54 2.19 20.22
CA SER A 115 -16.87 3.49 20.34
C SER A 115 -15.99 3.85 19.13
N ARG A 116 -15.85 2.95 18.15
CA ARG A 116 -14.92 3.04 17.00
C ARG A 116 -15.57 3.55 15.72
N GLY A 117 -16.88 3.82 15.73
CA GLY A 117 -17.59 4.36 14.57
C GLY A 117 -17.96 3.30 13.53
N LYS A 118 -18.41 3.74 12.34
CA LYS A 118 -18.95 2.86 11.29
C LYS A 118 -17.89 2.17 10.43
N GLN A 119 -16.70 2.76 10.33
CA GLN A 119 -15.57 2.22 9.58
C GLN A 119 -14.54 1.65 10.55
N GLN A 120 -14.06 0.45 10.25
CA GLN A 120 -13.04 -0.24 11.02
C GLN A 120 -11.81 -0.53 10.16
N GLU A 121 -10.80 -1.13 10.76
CA GLU A 121 -9.60 -1.54 10.03
C GLU A 121 -9.88 -2.49 8.87
N SER A 122 -8.99 -2.48 7.88
CA SER A 122 -9.06 -3.39 6.73
C SER A 122 -8.87 -4.84 7.16
N PHE A 123 -9.30 -5.78 6.32
CA PHE A 123 -9.08 -7.20 6.58
C PHE A 123 -7.60 -7.52 6.79
N VAL A 124 -6.72 -6.99 5.94
CA VAL A 124 -5.27 -7.21 6.06
C VAL A 124 -4.73 -6.66 7.38
N ARG A 125 -5.14 -5.45 7.78
CA ARG A 125 -4.68 -4.83 9.03
C ARG A 125 -5.18 -5.59 10.27
N LEU A 126 -6.43 -6.09 10.21
CA LEU A 126 -6.97 -6.98 11.24
C LEU A 126 -6.11 -8.25 11.41
N LEU A 127 -5.66 -8.87 10.30
CA LEU A 127 -4.78 -10.04 10.34
C LEU A 127 -3.37 -9.69 10.84
N LEU A 128 -2.81 -8.53 10.44
CA LEU A 128 -1.50 -8.05 10.90
C LEU A 128 -1.47 -7.74 12.41
N GLY A 129 -2.62 -7.43 13.02
CA GLY A 129 -2.74 -7.29 14.47
C GLY A 129 -2.63 -8.61 15.25
N ILE A 130 -2.62 -9.76 14.58
CA ILE A 130 -2.52 -11.07 15.21
C ILE A 130 -1.08 -11.56 15.16
N SER A 131 -0.47 -11.71 16.33
CA SER A 131 0.91 -12.17 16.51
C SER A 131 1.38 -13.30 15.58
N TYR A 132 0.60 -14.38 15.51
CA TYR A 132 0.95 -15.56 14.71
C TYR A 132 0.82 -15.36 13.20
N LEU A 133 0.04 -14.38 12.74
CA LEU A 133 -0.19 -14.12 11.32
C LEU A 133 0.59 -12.92 10.80
N GLN A 134 1.07 -12.04 11.68
CA GLN A 134 1.68 -10.79 11.28
C GLN A 134 2.83 -10.97 10.29
N THR A 135 3.88 -11.72 10.67
CA THR A 135 5.07 -11.87 9.81
C THR A 135 4.73 -12.54 8.48
N PRO A 136 4.01 -13.68 8.42
CA PRO A 136 3.66 -14.31 7.15
C PRO A 136 2.76 -13.45 6.25
N VAL A 137 1.79 -12.73 6.83
CA VAL A 137 0.88 -11.85 6.06
C VAL A 137 1.63 -10.64 5.52
N ALA A 138 2.55 -10.05 6.31
CA ALA A 138 3.39 -8.95 5.88
C ALA A 138 4.32 -9.38 4.73
N ILE A 139 4.96 -10.56 4.82
CA ILE A 139 5.78 -11.11 3.74
C ILE A 139 4.94 -11.33 2.48
N ALA A 140 3.77 -11.97 2.60
CA ALA A 140 2.88 -12.21 1.46
C ALA A 140 2.46 -10.91 0.78
N LEU A 141 2.18 -9.86 1.56
CA LEU A 141 1.80 -8.55 1.03
C LEU A 141 2.98 -7.86 0.32
N LEU A 142 4.18 -7.92 0.90
CA LEU A 142 5.42 -7.41 0.30
C LEU A 142 5.75 -8.13 -1.02
N GLU A 143 5.56 -9.46 -1.07
CA GLU A 143 5.78 -10.27 -2.28
C GLU A 143 4.76 -9.96 -3.39
N LYS A 144 3.57 -9.46 -3.06
CA LYS A 144 2.60 -8.98 -4.06
C LYS A 144 2.92 -7.61 -4.65
N LEU A 145 3.72 -6.78 -3.99
CA LEU A 145 4.06 -5.44 -4.52
C LEU A 145 4.67 -5.48 -5.93
N PRO A 146 5.73 -6.28 -6.20
CA PRO A 146 6.32 -6.34 -7.54
C PRO A 146 5.40 -6.99 -8.58
N GLU A 147 4.53 -7.93 -8.17
CA GLU A 147 3.59 -8.62 -9.06
C GLU A 147 2.57 -7.65 -9.66
N ILE A 148 2.05 -6.73 -8.85
CA ILE A 148 1.02 -5.76 -9.26
C ILE A 148 1.52 -4.78 -10.30
N SER A 149 2.81 -4.45 -10.26
CA SER A 149 3.41 -3.53 -11.24
C SER A 149 3.49 -4.12 -12.65
N ILE A 150 3.37 -5.45 -12.77
CA ILE A 150 3.42 -6.18 -14.05
C ILE A 150 2.01 -6.65 -14.46
N ASP A 151 1.08 -6.76 -13.52
CA ASP A 151 -0.28 -7.24 -13.77
C ASP A 151 -1.21 -6.12 -14.30
N GLU A 152 -1.39 -6.07 -15.62
CA GLU A 152 -2.28 -5.12 -16.28
C GLU A 152 -3.75 -5.24 -15.87
N GLU A 153 -4.23 -6.44 -15.52
CA GLU A 153 -5.62 -6.64 -15.11
C GLU A 153 -5.84 -6.12 -13.69
N MET A 154 -4.84 -6.25 -12.83
CA MET A 154 -4.84 -5.66 -11.50
C MET A 154 -4.88 -4.13 -11.55
N ILE A 155 -4.05 -3.52 -12.41
CA ILE A 155 -4.03 -2.06 -12.60
C ILE A 155 -5.40 -1.55 -13.05
N LYS A 156 -6.01 -2.19 -14.06
CA LYS A 156 -7.36 -1.84 -14.53
C LYS A 156 -8.41 -2.00 -13.42
N THR A 157 -8.30 -3.06 -12.62
CA THR A 157 -9.21 -3.29 -11.50
C THR A 157 -9.08 -2.18 -10.45
N ALA A 158 -7.87 -1.76 -10.12
CA ALA A 158 -7.62 -0.65 -9.20
C ALA A 158 -8.21 0.65 -9.75
N GLU A 159 -7.99 0.96 -11.04
CA GLU A 159 -8.57 2.12 -11.71
C GLU A 159 -10.11 2.10 -11.72
N GLU A 160 -10.74 0.95 -11.99
CA GLU A 160 -12.21 0.77 -11.91
C GLU A 160 -12.76 1.09 -10.51
N LEU A 161 -11.99 0.74 -9.47
CA LEU A 161 -12.33 1.02 -8.08
C LEU A 161 -11.94 2.44 -7.64
N GLY A 162 -11.34 3.24 -8.54
CA GLY A 162 -10.88 4.60 -8.26
C GLY A 162 -9.61 4.65 -7.41
N ASP A 163 -8.84 3.57 -7.33
CA ASP A 163 -7.65 3.44 -6.50
C ASP A 163 -6.37 3.69 -7.30
N ILE A 164 -6.03 4.97 -7.47
CA ILE A 164 -4.89 5.42 -8.27
C ILE A 164 -3.54 5.08 -7.59
N ASN A 165 -3.53 4.81 -6.27
CA ASN A 165 -2.31 4.62 -5.47
C ASN A 165 -2.30 3.26 -4.74
N LEU A 166 -2.52 2.17 -5.47
CA LEU A 166 -2.56 0.82 -4.90
C LEU A 166 -1.27 0.44 -4.14
N HIS A 167 -0.09 0.79 -4.66
CA HIS A 167 1.19 0.56 -3.96
C HIS A 167 1.22 1.22 -2.58
N GLN A 168 0.82 2.49 -2.52
CA GLN A 168 0.71 3.22 -1.26
C GLN A 168 -0.27 2.50 -0.32
N ARG A 169 -1.46 2.12 -0.81
CA ARG A 169 -2.48 1.45 0.01
C ARG A 169 -1.98 0.13 0.61
N MET A 170 -1.20 -0.65 -0.13
CA MET A 170 -0.60 -1.87 0.38
C MET A 170 0.42 -1.59 1.48
N VAL A 171 1.33 -0.65 1.23
CA VAL A 171 2.35 -0.27 2.22
C VAL A 171 1.71 0.34 3.47
N ASP A 172 0.60 1.06 3.33
CA ASP A 172 -0.17 1.64 4.44
C ASP A 172 -0.69 0.60 5.43
N GLN A 173 -0.90 -0.64 4.99
CA GLN A 173 -1.30 -1.72 5.89
C GLN A 173 -0.20 -2.06 6.90
N LEU A 174 1.05 -1.80 6.53
CA LEU A 174 2.23 -2.12 7.35
C LEU A 174 2.72 -0.92 8.19
N ARG A 175 2.23 0.30 7.89
CA ARG A 175 2.59 1.51 8.63
C ARG A 175 1.97 1.53 10.03
N TRP A 176 2.81 1.88 11.00
CA TRP A 176 2.43 2.07 12.42
C TRP A 176 1.67 0.88 13.02
N LEU A 177 2.20 -0.33 12.83
CA LEU A 177 1.72 -1.51 13.56
C LEU A 177 2.06 -1.37 15.05
N ASP A 178 1.11 -1.71 15.94
CA ASP A 178 1.29 -1.58 17.40
C ASP A 178 2.51 -2.32 17.94
N LYS A 179 2.84 -3.46 17.32
CA LYS A 179 3.99 -4.29 17.66
C LYS A 179 4.48 -5.01 16.43
N ILE A 180 5.80 -5.13 16.30
CA ILE A 180 6.47 -5.88 15.25
C ILE A 180 7.10 -7.12 15.86
N TYR A 181 6.72 -8.30 15.39
CA TYR A 181 7.16 -9.56 15.99
C TYR A 181 8.54 -10.01 15.47
N ASP A 182 8.79 -9.92 14.16
CA ASP A 182 10.04 -10.35 13.54
C ASP A 182 10.67 -9.23 12.68
N SER A 183 11.10 -8.14 13.33
CA SER A 183 11.66 -6.96 12.63
C SER A 183 12.79 -7.33 11.66
N LYS A 184 13.76 -8.14 12.10
CA LYS A 184 14.88 -8.58 11.25
C LYS A 184 14.42 -9.24 9.94
N VAL A 185 13.49 -10.19 10.03
CA VAL A 185 12.99 -10.91 8.85
C VAL A 185 12.23 -9.97 7.91
N LEU A 186 11.43 -9.06 8.47
CA LEU A 186 10.68 -8.08 7.67
C LEU A 186 11.61 -7.09 6.98
N VAL A 187 12.65 -6.61 7.66
CA VAL A 187 13.66 -5.73 7.09
C VAL A 187 14.41 -6.40 5.95
N GLU A 188 14.88 -7.64 6.14
CA GLU A 188 15.54 -8.42 5.09
C GLU A 188 14.63 -8.57 3.86
N LYS A 189 13.35 -8.93 4.08
CA LYS A 189 12.36 -9.05 3.01
C LYS A 189 12.08 -7.71 2.33
N VAL A 190 12.01 -6.60 3.08
CA VAL A 190 11.81 -5.26 2.51
C VAL A 190 12.92 -4.90 1.52
N PHE A 191 14.19 -5.13 1.88
CA PHE A 191 15.30 -4.86 0.97
C PHE A 191 15.36 -5.81 -0.23
N GLU A 192 14.98 -7.08 -0.05
CA GLU A 192 14.80 -8.02 -1.16
C GLU A 192 13.76 -7.47 -2.16
N ILE A 193 12.59 -7.06 -1.68
CA ILE A 193 11.50 -6.55 -2.53
C ILE A 193 11.88 -5.22 -3.20
N ILE A 194 12.53 -4.28 -2.48
CA ILE A 194 13.02 -3.02 -3.08
C ILE A 194 13.88 -3.30 -4.31
N SER A 195 14.70 -4.36 -4.30
CA SER A 195 15.62 -4.65 -5.41
C SER A 195 14.93 -5.11 -6.70
N ILE A 196 13.70 -5.64 -6.61
CA ILE A 196 12.94 -6.19 -7.75
C ILE A 196 11.70 -5.37 -8.12
N SER A 197 11.29 -4.44 -7.27
CA SER A 197 10.12 -3.59 -7.49
C SER A 197 10.39 -2.41 -8.43
N ASP A 198 9.32 -1.88 -9.04
CA ASP A 198 9.38 -0.64 -9.80
C ASP A 198 9.54 0.59 -8.89
N VAL A 199 9.85 1.73 -9.50
CA VAL A 199 10.17 2.97 -8.77
C VAL A 199 9.03 3.44 -7.86
N ASN A 200 7.75 3.23 -8.23
CA ASN A 200 6.64 3.68 -7.40
C ASN A 200 6.54 2.84 -6.12
N ALA A 201 6.61 1.51 -6.26
CA ALA A 201 6.67 0.61 -5.12
C ALA A 201 7.92 0.87 -4.25
N GLN A 202 9.10 1.05 -4.86
CA GLN A 202 10.33 1.35 -4.12
C GLN A 202 10.19 2.59 -3.24
N ARG A 203 9.59 3.68 -3.76
CA ARG A 203 9.38 4.92 -3.01
C ARG A 203 8.49 4.70 -1.79
N GLU A 204 7.37 4.03 -1.96
CA GLU A 204 6.43 3.76 -0.86
C GLU A 204 7.07 2.86 0.20
N ILE A 205 7.74 1.78 -0.21
CA ILE A 205 8.41 0.86 0.72
C ILE A 205 9.48 1.61 1.53
N ILE A 206 10.32 2.43 0.88
CA ILE A 206 11.38 3.20 1.55
C ILE A 206 10.81 4.11 2.64
N LEU A 207 9.68 4.76 2.39
CA LEU A 207 9.03 5.64 3.37
C LEU A 207 8.48 4.86 4.59
N CYS A 208 8.23 3.56 4.43
CA CYS A 208 7.74 2.68 5.50
C CYS A 208 8.87 1.98 6.26
N VAL A 209 10.10 1.91 5.71
CA VAL A 209 11.26 1.29 6.38
C VAL A 209 11.43 1.73 7.84
N PRO A 210 11.35 3.03 8.19
CA PRO A 210 11.53 3.48 9.58
C PRO A 210 10.55 2.84 10.57
N ASP A 211 9.36 2.43 10.11
CA ASP A 211 8.35 1.83 10.97
C ASP A 211 8.72 0.40 11.37
N PHE A 212 9.52 -0.33 10.56
CA PHE A 212 9.93 -1.71 10.85
C PHE A 212 11.22 -1.84 11.64
N MET A 213 12.02 -0.78 11.68
CA MET A 213 13.36 -0.82 12.25
C MET A 213 13.34 -1.04 13.76
N ASP A 214 14.30 -1.84 14.24
CA ASP A 214 14.60 -1.97 15.66
C ASP A 214 16.03 -1.50 15.95
N GLU A 215 16.39 -1.38 17.23
CA GLU A 215 17.74 -0.94 17.61
C GLU A 215 18.83 -1.94 17.17
N SER A 216 18.46 -3.22 16.98
CA SER A 216 19.40 -4.29 16.64
C SER A 216 19.82 -4.27 15.16
N ASN A 217 18.95 -3.83 14.26
CA ASN A 217 19.21 -3.75 12.82
C ASN A 217 19.44 -2.31 12.31
N HIS A 218 19.37 -1.32 13.19
CA HIS A 218 19.45 0.11 12.83
C HIS A 218 20.63 0.46 11.89
N ASP A 219 21.85 0.07 12.25
CA ASP A 219 23.06 0.47 11.49
C ASP A 219 23.12 -0.22 10.12
N GLU A 220 22.65 -1.46 10.02
CA GLU A 220 22.55 -2.21 8.77
C GLU A 220 21.54 -1.57 7.82
N VAL A 221 20.35 -1.24 8.32
CA VAL A 221 19.29 -0.60 7.54
C VAL A 221 19.74 0.76 7.02
N VAL A 222 20.34 1.59 7.87
CA VAL A 222 20.86 2.90 7.47
C VAL A 222 21.96 2.76 6.41
N GLY A 223 22.85 1.76 6.55
CA GLY A 223 23.86 1.44 5.55
C GLY A 223 23.25 1.08 4.19
N ASN A 224 22.24 0.20 4.17
CA ASN A 224 21.55 -0.22 2.96
C ASN A 224 20.80 0.95 2.29
N LEU A 225 20.11 1.79 3.06
CA LEU A 225 19.46 3.01 2.55
C LEU A 225 20.48 4.00 1.97
N HIS A 226 21.65 4.13 2.60
CA HIS A 226 22.71 5.02 2.09
C HIS A 226 23.31 4.49 0.78
N GLN A 227 23.49 3.18 0.66
CA GLN A 227 23.92 2.56 -0.60
C GLN A 227 22.89 2.80 -1.72
N LEU A 228 21.60 2.68 -1.42
CA LEU A 228 20.52 3.01 -2.36
C LEU A 228 20.57 4.48 -2.79
N LEU A 229 20.81 5.40 -1.85
CA LEU A 229 20.95 6.84 -2.12
C LEU A 229 22.09 7.13 -3.11
N CYS A 230 23.22 6.44 -2.97
CA CYS A 230 24.35 6.62 -3.87
C CYS A 230 24.14 5.99 -5.25
N SER A 231 23.23 5.02 -5.37
CA SER A 231 23.06 4.23 -6.59
C SER A 231 21.89 4.69 -7.46
N ASN A 232 20.84 5.29 -6.88
CA ASN A 232 19.61 5.64 -7.59
C ASN A 232 19.09 7.05 -7.26
N SER A 233 19.27 7.98 -8.21
CA SER A 233 18.83 9.37 -8.05
C SER A 233 17.31 9.55 -8.01
N GLN A 234 16.53 8.62 -8.57
CA GLN A 234 15.06 8.70 -8.61
C GLN A 234 14.41 8.45 -7.25
N LEU A 235 15.15 7.84 -6.31
CA LEU A 235 14.72 7.54 -4.94
C LEU A 235 15.16 8.60 -3.94
N THR A 236 15.93 9.60 -4.36
CA THR A 236 16.54 10.61 -3.49
C THR A 236 15.51 11.27 -2.56
N SER A 237 14.35 11.70 -3.08
CA SER A 237 13.33 12.35 -2.26
C SER A 237 12.82 11.46 -1.13
N SER A 238 12.42 10.22 -1.46
CA SER A 238 11.91 9.25 -0.48
C SER A 238 12.98 8.84 0.53
N LEU A 239 14.24 8.71 0.10
CA LEU A 239 15.36 8.40 0.99
C LEU A 239 15.66 9.55 1.95
N MET A 240 15.67 10.80 1.46
CA MET A 240 15.86 11.98 2.32
C MET A 240 14.75 12.10 3.37
N GLU A 241 13.51 11.79 2.98
CA GLU A 241 12.38 11.77 3.90
C GLU A 241 12.52 10.63 4.94
N ALA A 242 12.87 9.42 4.53
CA ALA A 242 13.13 8.32 5.44
C ALA A 242 14.27 8.65 6.43
N PHE A 243 15.39 9.20 5.96
CA PHE A 243 16.49 9.64 6.83
C PHE A 243 16.10 10.74 7.81
N SER A 244 15.12 11.58 7.46
CA SER A 244 14.58 12.61 8.35
C SER A 244 13.74 12.02 9.50
N CYS A 245 13.18 10.84 9.28
CA CYS A 245 12.40 10.10 10.28
C CYS A 245 13.26 9.15 11.14
N ILE A 246 14.45 8.78 10.67
CA ILE A 246 15.37 7.86 11.38
C ILE A 246 16.29 8.65 12.32
N ASN A 247 16.49 8.12 13.53
CA ASN A 247 17.43 8.71 14.48
C ASN A 247 18.89 8.29 14.18
N LEU A 248 19.53 9.03 13.28
CA LEU A 248 20.89 8.74 12.83
C LEU A 248 21.95 9.01 13.90
N LYS A 249 22.80 8.00 14.17
CA LYS A 249 24.02 8.17 14.98
C LYS A 249 24.96 9.17 14.30
N THR A 250 25.73 9.93 15.09
CA THR A 250 26.56 11.06 14.62
C THR A 250 27.43 10.72 13.41
N ASN A 251 28.11 9.57 13.42
CA ASN A 251 28.99 9.15 12.33
C ASN A 251 28.22 8.90 11.02
N LEU A 252 27.05 8.26 11.08
CA LEU A 252 26.22 7.97 9.92
C LEU A 252 25.53 9.24 9.41
N LEU A 253 25.10 10.12 10.32
CA LEU A 253 24.52 11.41 9.98
C LEU A 253 25.48 12.27 9.14
N GLU A 254 26.77 12.31 9.54
CA GLU A 254 27.79 13.04 8.78
C GLU A 254 27.98 12.46 7.36
N GLN A 255 28.01 11.13 7.22
CA GLN A 255 28.13 10.48 5.92
C GLN A 255 26.92 10.73 5.01
N VAL A 256 25.70 10.59 5.54
CA VAL A 256 24.46 10.87 4.79
C VAL A 256 24.41 12.35 4.40
N ARG A 257 24.81 13.27 5.29
CA ARG A 257 24.88 14.70 5.02
C ARG A 257 25.87 15.04 3.91
N ASP A 258 27.06 14.45 3.94
CA ASP A 258 28.06 14.66 2.89
C ASP A 258 27.57 14.14 1.54
N SER A 259 26.88 12.99 1.51
CA SER A 259 26.23 12.50 0.30
C SER A 259 25.11 13.44 -0.18
N ALA A 260 24.24 13.92 0.72
CA ALA A 260 23.17 14.85 0.40
C ALA A 260 23.70 16.15 -0.23
N ILE A 261 24.80 16.71 0.32
CA ILE A 261 25.48 17.90 -0.22
C ILE A 261 26.10 17.64 -1.60
N LYS A 262 26.62 16.44 -1.86
CA LYS A 262 27.15 16.06 -3.18
C LYS A 262 26.02 15.93 -4.19
N ILE A 263 24.92 15.28 -3.81
CA ILE A 263 23.75 15.10 -4.68
C ILE A 263 23.10 16.43 -5.03
N LEU A 264 23.14 17.41 -4.11
CA LEU A 264 22.60 18.75 -4.32
C LEU A 264 23.18 19.45 -5.57
N ASP A 265 24.43 19.17 -5.96
CA ASP A 265 25.07 19.75 -7.16
C ASP A 265 24.41 19.30 -8.46
N SER A 266 23.86 18.08 -8.46
CA SER A 266 23.28 17.41 -9.63
C SER A 266 21.79 17.12 -9.45
N ALA A 267 21.15 17.71 -8.44
CA ALA A 267 19.77 17.39 -8.10
C ALA A 267 18.80 18.15 -9.01
N ASP A 268 17.81 17.43 -9.54
CA ASP A 268 16.65 18.05 -10.19
C ASP A 268 15.85 18.88 -9.19
N ILE A 269 15.16 19.92 -9.68
CA ILE A 269 14.37 20.83 -8.85
C ILE A 269 13.35 20.12 -7.96
N SER A 270 12.82 18.99 -8.43
CA SER A 270 11.88 18.14 -7.69
C SER A 270 12.47 17.55 -6.41
N ASN A 271 13.78 17.30 -6.37
CA ASN A 271 14.48 16.68 -5.25
C ASN A 271 15.14 17.70 -4.31
N ILE A 272 15.40 18.93 -4.78
CA ILE A 272 16.09 19.97 -4.00
C ILE A 272 15.37 20.25 -2.67
N ALA A 273 14.04 20.37 -2.69
CA ALA A 273 13.27 20.69 -1.49
C ALA A 273 13.43 19.63 -0.38
N GLY A 274 13.39 18.34 -0.75
CA GLY A 274 13.58 17.23 0.19
C GLY A 274 14.99 17.19 0.77
N ILE A 275 16.01 17.38 -0.09
CA ILE A 275 17.42 17.42 0.33
C ILE A 275 17.66 18.59 1.29
N VAL A 276 17.18 19.78 0.95
CA VAL A 276 17.35 20.98 1.79
C VAL A 276 16.63 20.82 3.12
N LYS A 277 15.42 20.24 3.14
CA LYS A 277 14.68 19.93 4.38
C LYS A 277 15.50 19.02 5.30
N PHE A 278 16.04 17.93 4.77
CA PHE A 278 16.91 17.02 5.53
C PHE A 278 18.17 17.73 6.04
N LEU A 279 18.84 18.51 5.20
CA LEU A 279 20.04 19.26 5.58
C LEU A 279 19.75 20.27 6.70
N GLN A 280 18.58 20.91 6.68
CA GLN A 280 18.13 21.83 7.73
C GLN A 280 17.82 21.10 9.04
N GLN A 281 17.15 19.94 8.98
CA GLN A 281 16.81 19.15 10.17
C GLN A 281 18.04 18.49 10.80
N SER A 282 19.06 18.20 9.99
CA SER A 282 20.32 17.61 10.46
C SER A 282 21.33 18.64 10.98
N LEU A 283 20.99 19.94 11.05
CA LEU A 283 21.93 20.98 11.49
C LEU A 283 22.32 20.82 12.97
N ASN A 284 23.58 21.13 13.28
CA ASN A 284 24.06 21.34 14.65
C ASN A 284 24.80 22.68 14.75
N ASP A 285 24.87 23.26 15.95
CA ASP A 285 25.45 24.61 16.18
C ASP A 285 26.84 24.81 15.57
N LYS A 286 27.63 23.73 15.48
CA LYS A 286 29.00 23.74 14.95
C LYS A 286 29.07 23.70 13.42
N SER A 287 28.06 23.15 12.74
CA SER A 287 28.06 22.90 11.29
C SER A 287 27.09 23.79 10.51
N VAL A 288 26.20 24.54 11.19
CA VAL A 288 25.19 25.40 10.56
C VAL A 288 25.77 26.30 9.48
N HIS A 289 26.85 27.03 9.80
CA HIS A 289 27.41 28.02 8.89
C HIS A 289 27.98 27.38 7.62
N GLN A 290 28.64 26.23 7.77
CA GLN A 290 29.22 25.49 6.64
C GLN A 290 28.14 24.89 5.74
N ILE A 291 27.11 24.28 6.32
CA ILE A 291 26.03 23.65 5.57
C ILE A 291 25.19 24.71 4.85
N VAL A 292 24.85 25.82 5.51
CA VAL A 292 24.11 26.92 4.89
C VAL A 292 24.92 27.57 3.77
N ALA A 293 26.24 27.77 3.94
CA ALA A 293 27.10 28.26 2.88
C ALA A 293 27.11 27.33 1.67
N LYS A 294 27.27 26.01 1.90
CA LYS A 294 27.21 24.99 0.83
C LYS A 294 25.86 24.96 0.12
N ILE A 295 24.74 25.07 0.84
CA ILE A 295 23.41 25.16 0.22
C ILE A 295 23.31 26.40 -0.66
N ARG A 296 23.75 27.57 -0.17
CA ARG A 296 23.72 28.83 -0.95
C ARG A 296 24.61 28.78 -2.19
N GLU A 297 25.75 28.11 -2.11
CA GLU A 297 26.67 27.93 -3.22
C GLU A 297 26.10 27.00 -4.30
N LYS A 298 25.45 25.91 -3.86
CA LYS A 298 25.08 24.79 -4.74
C LYS A 298 23.66 24.87 -5.29
N VAL A 299 22.76 25.60 -4.62
CA VAL A 299 21.38 25.76 -5.10
C VAL A 299 21.29 26.99 -6.00
N ASP A 300 21.31 26.77 -7.32
CA ASP A 300 21.05 27.80 -8.32
C ASP A 300 19.64 27.67 -8.91
N PHE A 301 18.76 28.60 -8.54
CA PHE A 301 17.38 28.67 -9.06
C PHE A 301 17.31 29.30 -10.47
N ASN A 302 18.37 29.94 -10.96
CA ASN A 302 18.33 30.65 -12.23
C ASN A 302 18.29 29.71 -13.44
N SER A 303 18.96 28.56 -13.35
CA SER A 303 18.91 27.48 -14.34
C SER A 303 17.50 26.91 -14.57
N SER A 304 16.62 27.10 -13.59
CA SER A 304 15.27 26.53 -13.51
C SER A 304 14.16 27.52 -13.86
N SER A 305 14.51 28.73 -14.31
CA SER A 305 13.53 29.73 -14.72
C SER A 305 12.68 29.16 -15.86
N LEU A 306 11.47 28.74 -15.52
CA LEU A 306 10.33 28.68 -16.42
C LEU A 306 10.43 29.92 -17.30
N ARG A 307 10.73 29.71 -18.58
CA ARG A 307 10.70 30.78 -19.58
C ARG A 307 9.28 31.33 -19.56
N TYR A 308 9.06 32.37 -18.77
CA TYR A 308 7.91 33.23 -18.91
C TYR A 308 8.07 33.86 -20.30
N THR A 309 7.44 33.26 -21.30
CA THR A 309 7.23 33.91 -22.58
C THR A 309 6.15 34.95 -22.33
N PRO A 310 6.46 36.26 -22.38
CA PRO A 310 5.42 37.26 -22.34
C PRO A 310 4.56 37.03 -23.58
N ALA A 311 3.26 36.81 -23.37
CA ALA A 311 2.29 36.74 -24.45
C ALA A 311 2.45 37.95 -25.38
N HIS A 312 2.47 37.68 -26.68
CA HIS A 312 2.44 38.66 -27.76
C HIS A 312 1.54 39.85 -27.38
N ARG A 313 2.15 41.03 -27.15
CA ARG A 313 1.45 42.29 -27.36
C ARG A 313 1.19 42.38 -28.86
N THR A 314 -0.03 42.03 -29.27
CA THR A 314 -0.59 42.52 -30.53
C THR A 314 -0.48 44.03 -30.50
N LYS A 315 0.35 44.57 -31.40
CA LYS A 315 0.26 45.96 -31.81
C LYS A 315 -1.09 46.13 -32.49
N GLU A 316 -2.02 46.79 -31.82
CA GLU A 316 -3.02 47.59 -32.52
C GLU A 316 -2.25 48.80 -33.09
N GLU A 317 -1.89 48.69 -34.37
CA GLU A 317 -1.54 49.85 -35.19
C GLU A 317 -2.81 50.27 -35.95
N ASN A 318 -3.10 51.57 -35.79
CA ASN A 318 -4.14 52.40 -36.38
C ASN A 318 -4.60 52.05 -37.81
#